data_AF-A0A2P5NFY2-F1
#
_entry.id   AF-A0A2P5NFY2-F1
#
_cell.length_a   1.000
_cell.length_b   1.000
_cell.length_c   1.000
_cell.angle_alpha   90.00
_cell.angle_beta   90.00
_cell.angle_gamma   90.00
#
_symmetry.space_group_name_H-M   'P 1'
#
loop_
_entity.id
_entity.type
_entity.pdbx_description
1 polymer ?
#
loop_
_entity_poly.entity_id
_entity_poly.type
_entity_poly.pdbx_seq_one_letter_code
_entity_poly.pdbx_strand_id
1 'polypeptide(L)' 'MQPIRQIYQDAPDSIAIPEALRHQPVEIIIWPLAEPPTPAETDANGWPIGFFEATAGSWAGEPLVREPQDDYEQRLELE' A
#
# COMPACT_ATOMS: atom_id res chain seq x y z
N MET A 1 18.88 -18.14 -27.01
CA MET A 1 18.94 -16.65 -27.04
C MET A 1 19.21 -16.17 -25.62
N GLN A 2 20.13 -15.23 -25.45
CA GLN A 2 20.37 -14.61 -24.14
C GLN A 2 19.36 -13.46 -23.95
N PRO A 3 18.77 -13.30 -22.77
CA PRO A 3 17.87 -12.17 -22.49
C PRO A 3 18.66 -10.84 -22.51
N ILE A 4 18.08 -9.81 -23.12
CA ILE A 4 18.62 -8.45 -23.08
C ILE A 4 18.20 -7.83 -21.74
N ARG A 5 19.18 -7.53 -20.87
CA ARG A 5 18.95 -6.79 -19.62
C ARG A 5 19.38 -5.33 -19.81
N GLN A 6 18.42 -4.42 -19.84
CA GLN A 6 18.66 -2.98 -19.78
C GLN A 6 18.23 -2.45 -18.40
N ILE A 7 19.10 -1.64 -17.81
CA ILE A 7 18.84 -0.94 -16.55
C ILE A 7 18.71 0.54 -16.88
N TYR A 8 17.55 1.11 -16.58
CA TYR A 8 17.32 2.54 -16.65
C TYR A 8 17.46 3.12 -15.24
N GLN A 9 18.26 4.18 -15.08
CA GLN A 9 18.33 4.90 -13.79
C GLN A 9 17.05 5.69 -13.53
N ASP A 10 16.49 6.26 -14.60
CA ASP A 10 15.17 6.88 -14.62
C ASP A 10 14.38 6.26 -15.77
N ALA A 11 13.20 5.72 -15.46
CA ALA A 11 12.43 4.93 -16.41
C ALA A 11 11.75 5.88 -17.42
N PRO A 12 11.97 5.73 -18.74
CA PRO A 12 11.31 6.57 -19.73
C PRO A 12 9.82 6.24 -19.85
N ASP A 13 9.02 7.18 -20.35
CA ASP A 13 7.58 6.98 -20.60
C ASP A 13 7.28 5.87 -21.63
N SER A 14 8.26 5.48 -22.44
CA SER A 14 8.13 4.42 -23.45
C SER A 14 9.42 3.63 -23.65
N ILE A 15 9.30 2.34 -23.95
CA ILE A 15 10.42 1.43 -24.24
C ILE A 15 10.44 1.13 -25.75
N ALA A 16 11.53 1.48 -26.42
CA ALA A 16 11.69 1.23 -27.85
C ALA A 16 12.06 -0.23 -28.12
N ILE A 17 11.20 -0.97 -28.83
CA ILE A 17 11.49 -2.35 -29.23
C ILE A 17 12.46 -2.38 -30.42
N PRO A 18 13.61 -3.07 -30.32
CA PRO A 18 14.55 -3.24 -31.42
C PRO A 18 13.88 -3.81 -32.67
N GLU A 19 14.29 -3.36 -33.84
CA GLU A 19 13.69 -3.77 -35.13
C GLU A 19 13.70 -5.29 -35.32
N ALA A 20 14.77 -5.96 -34.89
CA ALA A 20 14.93 -7.41 -34.95
C ALA A 20 13.90 -8.20 -34.10
N LEU A 21 13.19 -7.54 -33.19
CA LEU A 21 12.19 -8.16 -32.30
C LEU A 21 10.75 -7.73 -32.63
N ARG A 22 10.53 -6.94 -33.69
CA ARG A 22 9.19 -6.53 -34.12
C ARG A 22 8.44 -7.69 -34.79
N HIS A 23 7.11 -7.66 -34.73
CA HIS A 23 6.22 -8.66 -35.37
C HIS A 23 6.35 -10.11 -34.86
N GLN A 24 6.93 -10.29 -33.67
CA GLN A 24 7.03 -11.59 -33.00
C GLN A 24 6.62 -11.46 -31.51
N PRO A 25 6.18 -12.54 -30.86
CA PRO A 25 5.89 -12.52 -29.43
C PRO A 25 7.17 -12.25 -28.62
N VAL A 26 7.09 -11.32 -27.68
CA VAL A 26 8.19 -10.93 -26.78
C VAL A 26 7.70 -10.88 -25.34
N GLU A 27 8.55 -11.30 -24.40
CA GLU A 27 8.32 -11.15 -22.97
C GLU A 27 9.15 -9.97 -22.45
N ILE A 28 8.50 -9.02 -21.77
CA ILE A 28 9.14 -7.84 -21.17
C ILE A 28 8.94 -7.91 -19.65
N ILE A 29 10.04 -7.97 -18.92
CA ILE A 29 10.03 -7.97 -17.44
C ILE A 29 10.48 -6.58 -16.98
N ILE A 30 9.57 -5.82 -16.38
CA ILE A 30 9.85 -4.52 -15.78
C ILE A 30 9.99 -4.73 -14.27
N TRP A 31 11.17 -4.43 -13.73
CA TRP A 31 11.45 -4.57 -12.30
C TRP A 31 11.86 -3.23 -11.72
N PRO A 32 11.13 -2.68 -10.72
CA PRO A 32 11.58 -1.48 -10.03
C PRO A 32 12.85 -1.82 -9.24
N LEU A 33 13.94 -1.13 -9.54
CA LEU A 33 15.21 -1.28 -8.81
C LEU A 33 15.32 -0.31 -7.64
N ALA A 34 14.40 0.66 -7.54
CA ALA A 34 14.26 1.45 -6.34
C ALA A 34 13.80 0.56 -5.20
N GLU A 35 14.41 0.73 -4.04
CA GLU A 35 13.89 0.17 -2.80
C GLU A 35 12.46 0.72 -2.63
N PRO A 36 11.47 -0.11 -2.25
CA PRO A 36 10.14 0.40 -1.94
C PRO A 36 10.30 1.58 -0.98
N PRO A 37 9.45 2.63 -1.08
CA PRO A 37 9.54 3.75 -0.16
C PRO A 37 9.70 3.19 1.24
N THR A 38 10.73 3.66 1.95
CA THR A 38 11.04 3.20 3.30
C THR A 38 9.72 3.09 4.06
N PRO A 39 9.47 1.97 4.76
CA PRO A 39 8.27 1.84 5.58
C PRO A 39 8.14 3.13 6.38
N ALA A 40 6.98 3.79 6.30
CA ALA A 40 6.73 5.01 7.04
C ALA A 40 7.22 4.79 8.47
N GLU A 41 8.07 5.69 8.98
CA GLU A 41 8.64 5.53 10.32
C GLU A 41 7.52 5.18 11.28
N THR A 42 7.69 4.09 12.03
CA THR A 42 6.67 3.60 12.95
C THR A 42 6.98 4.04 14.37
N ASP A 43 5.93 4.29 15.17
CA ASP A 43 6.07 4.49 16.60
C ASP A 43 6.46 3.19 17.34
N ALA A 44 6.59 3.26 18.67
CA ALA A 44 6.92 2.11 19.52
C ALA A 44 5.89 0.96 19.46
N ASN A 45 4.69 1.22 18.92
CA ASN A 45 3.59 0.28 18.81
C ASN A 45 3.44 -0.25 17.37
N GLY A 46 4.31 0.16 16.43
CA GLY A 46 4.28 -0.27 15.04
C GLY A 46 3.31 0.50 14.13
N TRP A 47 2.76 1.64 14.58
CA TRP A 47 1.90 2.48 13.76
C TRP A 47 2.71 3.50 12.97
N PRO A 48 2.35 3.80 11.70
CA PRO A 48 2.98 4.90 10.96
C PRO A 48 2.85 6.23 11.72
N ILE A 49 3.94 6.95 11.89
CA ILE A 49 3.94 8.28 12.52
C ILE A 49 3.00 9.20 11.73
N GLY A 50 2.12 9.90 12.44
CA GLY A 50 1.12 10.80 11.86
C GLY A 50 -0.19 10.12 11.42
N PHE A 51 -0.30 8.79 11.51
CA PHE A 51 -1.48 8.04 11.07
C PHE A 51 -2.75 8.46 11.84
N PHE A 52 -2.66 8.63 13.16
CA PHE A 52 -3.82 8.98 13.99
C PHE A 52 -4.29 10.41 13.72
N GLU A 53 -3.38 11.36 13.57
CA GLU A 53 -3.67 12.75 13.24
C GLU A 53 -4.34 12.86 11.86
N ALA A 54 -3.89 12.06 10.89
CA ALA A 54 -4.49 12.02 9.55
C ALA A 54 -5.87 11.32 9.51
N THR A 55 -6.13 10.41 10.44
CA THR A 55 -7.37 9.62 10.46
C THR A 55 -8.45 10.23 11.37
N ALA A 56 -8.04 11.01 12.38
CA ALA A 56 -8.95 11.66 13.30
C ALA A 56 -9.92 12.60 12.56
N GLY A 57 -11.22 12.30 12.63
CA GLY A 57 -12.26 13.09 11.97
C GLY A 57 -12.47 12.79 10.49
N SER A 58 -11.74 11.85 9.91
CA SER A 58 -11.87 11.44 8.50
C SER A 58 -13.07 10.52 8.23
N TRP A 59 -14.07 10.49 9.12
CA TRP A 59 -15.29 9.71 8.91
C TRP A 59 -16.15 10.35 7.82
N ALA A 60 -16.36 9.63 6.73
CA ALA A 60 -17.14 10.09 5.56
C ALA A 60 -18.48 9.35 5.39
N GLY A 61 -18.88 8.53 6.37
CA GLY A 61 -20.16 7.79 6.34
C GLY A 61 -21.31 8.58 6.96
N GLU A 62 -22.40 7.86 7.25
CA GLU A 62 -23.56 8.41 7.97
C GLU A 62 -23.16 8.96 9.35
N PRO A 63 -23.87 9.97 9.88
CA PRO A 63 -23.59 10.50 11.22
C PRO A 63 -23.49 9.39 12.26
N LEU A 64 -22.44 9.44 13.09
CA LEU A 64 -22.27 8.49 14.18
C LEU A 64 -23.41 8.69 15.19
N VAL A 65 -24.35 7.75 15.21
CA VAL A 65 -25.45 7.70 16.18
C VAL A 65 -25.10 6.67 17.24
N ARG A 66 -25.27 7.03 18.51
CA ARG A 66 -25.17 6.07 19.61
C ARG A 66 -26.53 5.40 19.79
N GLU A 67 -26.57 4.10 19.53
CA GLU A 67 -27.78 3.29 19.71
C GLU A 67 -28.15 3.13 21.20
N PRO A 68 -29.41 2.76 21.51
CA PRO A 68 -29.80 2.36 22.86
C PRO A 68 -28.87 1.26 23.39
N GLN A 69 -28.43 1.39 24.64
CA GLN A 69 -27.44 0.46 25.24
C GLN A 69 -28.08 -0.78 25.88
N ASP A 70 -29.40 -0.92 25.75
CA ASP A 70 -30.24 -1.96 26.36
C ASP A 70 -29.85 -2.27 27.82
N ASP A 71 -30.11 -3.49 28.28
CA ASP A 71 -29.77 -3.92 29.63
C ASP A 71 -28.28 -4.25 29.71
N TYR A 72 -27.56 -3.57 30.60
CA TYR A 72 -26.15 -3.85 30.84
C TYR A 72 -25.97 -5.24 31.47
N GLU A 73 -24.86 -5.89 31.10
CA GLU A 73 -24.39 -7.08 31.80
C GLU A 73 -24.09 -6.74 33.26
N GLN A 74 -24.59 -7.57 34.17
CA GLN A 74 -24.25 -7.49 35.59
C GLN A 74 -23.02 -8.36 35.84
N ARG A 75 -22.03 -7.80 36.53
CA ARG A 75 -20.88 -8.58 37.00
C ARG A 75 -21.35 -9.61 38.02
N LEU A 76 -20.79 -10.83 37.95
CA LEU A 76 -20.99 -11.85 38.97
C LEU A 76 -20.59 -11.34 40.37
N GLU A 77 -21.31 -11.78 41.40
CA GLU A 77 -20.89 -11.54 42.77
C GLU A 77 -19.54 -12.22 43.04
N LEU A 78 -18.72 -11.57 43.88
CA LEU A 78 -17.44 -12.12 44.29
C LEU A 78 -17.67 -13.21 45.33
N GLU A 79 -17.06 -14.39 45.14
CA GLU A 79 -16.99 -15.47 46.16
C GLU A 79 -16.04 -15.14 47.31
#